data_AF-A0A2D7X2M3-F1
#
_entry.id   AF-A0A2D7X2M3-F1
#
_cell.length_a   1.000
_cell.length_b   1.000
_cell.length_c   1.000
_cell.angle_alpha   90.00
_cell.angle_beta   90.00
_cell.angle_gamma   90.00
#
_symmetry.space_group_name_H-M   'P 1'
#
loop_
_entity.id
_entity.type
_entity.pdbx_description
1 polymer ?
#
loop_
_entity_poly.entity_id
_entity_poly.type
_entity_poly.pdbx_seq_one_letter_code
_entity_poly.pdbx_strand_id
1 'polypeptide(L)'
;MEEAFKTFKARNKDYGDNYLNHGRVMMALFPKGVDLKTVEDYNRFGIINMLVAKLTRYCQGWPKAHQDSIHDLGVYAFMLESLDDDRI
;
A
#
# COMPACT_ATOMS: atom_id res chain seq x y z
N MET A 1 3.22 14.35 21.60
CA MET A 1 2.25 14.71 20.54
C MET A 1 2.87 15.65 19.51
N GLU A 2 3.60 16.69 19.93
CA GLU A 2 4.23 17.66 19.02
C GLU A 2 5.21 17.03 18.01
N GLU A 3 6.09 16.10 18.43
CA GLU A 3 7.05 15.45 17.52
C GLU A 3 6.39 14.59 16.44
N ALA A 4 5.32 13.87 16.80
CA ALA A 4 4.53 13.10 15.82
C ALA A 4 3.84 14.03 14.81
N PHE A 5 3.34 15.18 15.27
CA PHE A 5 2.73 16.19 14.39
C PHE A 5 3.75 16.85 13.46
N LYS A 6 4.95 17.16 13.94
CA LYS A 6 6.06 17.63 13.10
C LYS A 6 6.40 16.61 12.01
N THR A 7 6.50 15.34 12.39
CA THR A 7 6.75 14.23 11.44
C THR A 7 5.63 14.12 10.41
N PHE A 8 4.37 14.17 10.84
CA PHE A 8 3.22 14.16 9.93
C PHE A 8 3.30 15.30 8.91
N LYS A 9 3.51 16.55 9.36
CA LYS A 9 3.64 17.70 8.46
C LYS A 9 4.81 17.58 7.49
N ALA A 10 5.96 17.11 7.98
CA ALA A 10 7.15 16.91 7.15
C ALA A 10 6.88 15.89 6.03
N ARG A 11 6.25 14.75 6.36
CA ARG A 11 5.92 13.70 5.38
C ARG A 11 4.76 14.06 4.46
N ASN A 12 3.80 14.86 4.93
CA ASN A 12 2.68 15.33 4.11
C ASN A 12 3.17 16.24 2.96
N LYS A 13 4.34 16.88 3.10
CA LYS A 13 4.97 17.62 2.01
C LYS A 13 5.36 16.72 0.83
N ASP A 14 5.81 15.50 1.12
CA ASP A 14 6.28 14.54 0.12
C ASP A 14 5.14 13.69 -0.44
N TYR A 15 4.17 13.32 0.41
CA TYR A 15 3.12 12.36 0.07
C TYR A 15 1.74 13.00 -0.11
N GLY A 16 1.55 14.26 0.28
CA GLY A 16 0.24 14.90 0.34
C GLY A 16 -0.82 14.04 1.03
N ASP A 17 -2.09 14.28 0.68
CA ASP A 17 -3.20 13.53 1.24
C ASP A 17 -3.40 12.14 0.60
N ASN A 18 -2.30 11.41 0.29
CA ASN A 18 -2.37 10.09 -0.36
C ASN A 18 -3.27 9.11 0.37
N TYR A 19 -3.24 9.18 1.70
CA TYR A 19 -3.99 8.30 2.58
C TYR A 19 -5.51 8.39 2.32
N LEU A 20 -6.01 9.49 1.73
CA LEU A 20 -7.40 9.64 1.30
C LEU A 20 -7.68 9.00 -0.07
N ASN A 21 -6.69 8.91 -0.96
CA ASN A 21 -6.83 8.25 -2.26
C ASN A 21 -6.76 6.72 -2.14
N HIS A 22 -6.02 6.22 -1.15
CA HIS A 22 -5.90 4.79 -0.88
C HIS A 22 -7.26 4.08 -0.80
N GLY A 23 -8.19 4.62 -0.01
CA GLY A 23 -9.53 4.05 0.14
C GLY A 23 -10.33 3.99 -1.16
N ARG A 24 -10.16 4.98 -2.05
CA ARG A 24 -10.81 5.00 -3.38
C ARG A 24 -10.28 3.88 -4.27
N VAL A 25 -8.97 3.65 -4.27
CA VAL A 25 -8.35 2.56 -5.03
C VAL A 25 -8.78 1.20 -4.48
N MET A 26 -8.80 1.03 -3.16
CA MET A 26 -9.27 -0.22 -2.53
C MET A 26 -10.73 -0.53 -2.87
N MET A 27 -11.61 0.48 -2.89
CA MET A 27 -13.00 0.32 -3.32
C MET A 27 -13.14 -0.03 -4.80
N ALA A 28 -12.21 0.42 -5.65
CA ALA A 28 -12.19 0.04 -7.06
C ALA A 28 -11.72 -1.40 -7.28
N LEU A 29 -10.73 -1.86 -6.49
CA LEU A 29 -10.20 -3.23 -6.56
C LEU A 29 -11.15 -4.26 -5.93
N PHE A 30 -11.80 -3.89 -4.83
CA PHE A 30 -12.72 -4.75 -4.08
C PHE A 30 -14.10 -4.10 -3.95
N PRO A 31 -14.87 -3.97 -5.05
CA PRO A 31 -16.13 -3.22 -5.07
C PRO A 31 -17.24 -3.82 -4.20
N LYS A 32 -17.08 -5.08 -3.77
CA LYS A 32 -18.00 -5.78 -2.86
C LYS A 32 -17.44 -5.90 -1.43
N GLY A 33 -16.34 -5.20 -1.14
CA GLY A 33 -15.57 -5.40 0.09
C GLY A 33 -14.74 -6.68 0.06
N VAL A 34 -14.07 -6.96 1.18
CA VAL A 34 -13.26 -8.16 1.39
C VAL A 34 -13.68 -8.81 2.71
N ASP A 35 -13.97 -10.11 2.66
CA ASP A 35 -14.23 -10.92 3.85
C ASP A 35 -12.93 -11.60 4.28
N LEU A 36 -12.44 -11.29 5.48
CA LEU A 36 -11.16 -11.77 6.00
C LEU A 36 -11.42 -12.52 7.31
N LYS A 37 -11.20 -13.84 7.32
CA LYS A 37 -11.57 -14.69 8.45
C LYS A 37 -10.40 -15.43 9.06
N THR A 38 -9.36 -15.70 8.28
CA THR A 38 -8.19 -16.45 8.74
C THR A 38 -6.93 -15.60 8.72
N VAL A 39 -5.88 -16.10 9.39
CA VAL A 39 -4.56 -15.44 9.39
C VAL A 39 -4.02 -15.31 7.97
N GLU A 40 -4.24 -16.33 7.14
CA GLU A 40 -3.79 -16.36 5.75
C GLU A 40 -4.54 -15.31 4.90
N ASP A 41 -5.83 -15.10 5.15
CA ASP A 41 -6.60 -14.01 4.51
C ASP A 41 -5.99 -12.65 4.84
N TYR A 42 -5.72 -12.41 6.12
CA TYR A 42 -5.12 -11.15 6.58
C TYR A 42 -3.69 -10.95 6.07
N ASN A 43 -2.87 -12.01 6.00
CA ASN A 43 -1.52 -11.94 5.44
C ASN A 43 -1.57 -11.51 3.98
N ARG A 44 -2.41 -12.17 3.19
CA ARG A 44 -2.54 -11.91 1.75
C ARG A 44 -3.11 -10.52 1.48
N PHE A 45 -4.19 -10.15 2.17
CA PHE A 45 -4.77 -8.81 2.04
C PHE A 45 -3.82 -7.72 2.53
N GLY A 46 -3.04 -7.97 3.59
CA GLY A 46 -2.02 -7.07 4.08
C GLY A 46 -0.98 -6.73 3.01
N ILE A 47 -0.50 -7.73 2.27
CA ILE A 47 0.45 -7.51 1.15
C ILE A 47 -0.20 -6.71 0.02
N ILE A 48 -1.44 -7.02 -0.36
CA ILE A 48 -2.19 -6.24 -1.37
C ILE A 48 -2.34 -4.77 -0.93
N ASN A 49 -2.68 -4.54 0.34
CA ASN A 49 -2.79 -3.21 0.91
C ASN A 49 -1.46 -2.44 0.84
N MET A 50 -0.33 -3.11 1.12
CA MET A 50 1.00 -2.52 1.00
C MET A 50 1.37 -2.19 -0.46
N LEU A 51 1.05 -3.07 -1.41
CA LEU A 51 1.22 -2.83 -2.85
C LEU A 51 0.47 -1.56 -3.29
N VAL A 52 -0.81 -1.44 -2.94
CA VAL A 52 -1.64 -0.27 -3.28
C VAL A 52 -1.08 1.01 -2.65
N ALA A 53 -0.64 0.94 -1.39
CA ALA A 53 -0.04 2.10 -0.71
C ALA A 53 1.24 2.58 -1.42
N LYS A 54 2.09 1.67 -1.90
CA LYS A 54 3.31 2.03 -2.64
C LYS A 54 3.00 2.52 -4.05
N LEU A 55 2.04 1.90 -4.75
CA LEU A 55 1.64 2.32 -6.08
C LEU A 55 1.05 3.74 -6.07
N THR A 56 0.14 4.01 -5.14
CA THR A 56 -0.46 5.35 -5.01
C THR A 56 0.60 6.42 -4.70
N ARG A 57 1.53 6.14 -3.78
CA ARG A 57 2.67 7.01 -3.49
C ARG A 57 3.58 7.23 -4.70
N TYR A 58 3.88 6.17 -5.45
CA TYR A 58 4.67 6.26 -6.68
C TYR A 58 4.00 7.22 -7.67
N CYS A 59 2.71 7.05 -7.92
CA CYS A 59 1.94 7.88 -8.85
C CYS A 59 1.84 9.35 -8.41
N GLN A 60 1.85 9.65 -7.11
CA GLN A 60 1.87 11.04 -6.64
C GLN A 60 3.17 11.77 -6.95
N GLY A 61 4.30 11.06 -6.94
CA GLY A 61 5.58 11.63 -7.32
C GLY A 61 5.77 11.74 -8.83
N TRP A 62 4.85 11.20 -9.65
CA TRP A 62 4.99 11.19 -11.11
C TRP A 62 5.14 12.61 -11.70
N PRO A 63 6.06 12.83 -12.67
CA PRO A 63 6.94 11.84 -13.31
C PRO A 63 8.27 11.58 -12.57
N LYS A 64 8.52 12.23 -11.44
CA LYS A 64 9.75 12.12 -10.64
C LYS A 64 9.53 11.31 -9.36
N ALA A 65 8.95 10.12 -9.52
CA ALA A 65 8.57 9.27 -8.41
C ALA A 65 9.79 8.74 -7.63
N HIS A 66 9.59 8.45 -6.35
CA HIS A 66 10.65 7.89 -5.51
C HIS A 66 10.93 6.43 -5.89
N GLN A 67 12.21 6.10 -6.10
CA GLN A 67 12.66 4.75 -6.45
C GLN A 67 12.34 3.70 -5.37
N ASP A 68 12.30 4.12 -4.10
CA ASP A 68 11.94 3.25 -2.98
C ASP A 68 10.58 2.57 -3.19
N SER A 69 9.63 3.29 -3.81
CA SER A 69 8.28 2.79 -4.05
C SER A 69 8.27 1.69 -5.09
N ILE A 70 9.14 1.74 -6.12
CA ILE A 70 9.29 0.65 -7.10
C ILE A 70 9.92 -0.59 -6.45
N HIS A 71 10.97 -0.40 -5.66
CA HIS A 71 11.65 -1.53 -5.01
C HIS A 71 10.70 -2.24 -4.03
N ASP A 72 9.95 -1.48 -3.23
CA ASP A 72 8.94 -2.03 -2.32
C ASP A 72 7.84 -2.78 -3.07
N LEU A 73 7.39 -2.26 -4.23
CA LEU A 73 6.43 -2.98 -5.09
C LEU A 73 6.95 -4.35 -5.51
N GLY A 74 8.23 -4.43 -5.92
CA GLY A 74 8.86 -5.70 -6.28
C GLY A 74 8.93 -6.70 -5.12
N VAL A 75 9.40 -6.23 -3.95
CA VAL A 75 9.48 -7.08 -2.74
C VAL A 75 8.10 -7.60 -2.35
N TYR A 76 7.09 -6.72 -2.28
CA TYR A 76 5.74 -7.13 -1.92
C TYR A 76 5.09 -8.04 -2.95
N ALA A 77 5.41 -7.89 -4.24
CA ALA A 77 4.94 -8.81 -5.27
C ALA A 77 5.49 -10.23 -5.06
N PHE A 78 6.79 -10.39 -4.76
CA PHE A 78 7.36 -11.71 -4.46
C PHE A 78 6.86 -12.28 -3.13
N MET A 79 6.61 -11.46 -2.13
CA MET A 79 5.95 -11.92 -0.89
C MET A 79 4.53 -12.42 -1.17
N LEU A 80 3.78 -11.75 -2.06
CA LEU A 80 2.45 -12.20 -2.46
C LEU A 80 2.51 -13.54 -3.19
N GLU A 81 3.46 -13.69 -4.12
CA GLU A 81 3.72 -14.96 -4.82
C GLU A 81 4.01 -16.08 -3.82
N SER A 82 4.89 -15.88 -2.83
CA SER A 82 5.17 -16.91 -1.83
C SER A 82 3.95 -17.35 -1.01
N LEU A 83 2.99 -16.45 -0.79
CA LEU A 83 1.74 -16.77 -0.07
C LEU A 83 0.71 -17.48 -0.97
N ASP A 84 0.81 -17.29 -2.29
CA ASP A 84 -0.06 -17.95 -3.27
C ASP A 84 0.49 -19.32 -3.69
N ASP A 85 1.81 -19.50 -3.77
CA ASP A 85 2.45 -20.80 -4.06
C ASP A 85 2.21 -21.83 -2.95
N ASP A 86 2.17 -21.42 -1.69
CA ASP A 86 1.81 -22.27 -0.54
C ASP A 86 0.36 -22.82 -0.61
N ARG A 87 -0.43 -22.39 -1.61
CA ARG A 87 -1.84 -22.77 -1.80
C ARG A 87 -2.08 -23.65 -3.03
N ILE A 88 -1.06 -23.93 -3.84
CA ILE A 88 -1.16 -24.75 -5.07
C ILE A 88 -0.68 -26.19 -4.82
#